data_AF-A0A2Z2MNV8-F1
#
_entry.id   AF-A0A2Z2MNV8-F1
#
_cell.length_a   1.000
_cell.length_b   1.000
_cell.length_c   1.000
_cell.angle_alpha   90.00
_cell.angle_beta   90.00
_cell.angle_gamma   90.00
#
_symmetry.space_group_name_H-M   'P 1'
#
loop_
_entity.id
_entity.type
_entity.pdbx_description
1 polymer ?
#
loop_
_entity_poly.entity_id
_entity_poly.type
_entity_poly.pdbx_seq_one_letter_code
_entity_poly.pdbx_strand_id
1 'polypeptide(L)'
;MEELFEKVREEYGIEINDESDMTNAWRLIEALKEKGWVVYIITAKGREQVDAWHPNYGSLYAQFGEIPLFKSIIEGICVTALHVKELEKNGTL
;
A
#
# COMPACT_ATOMS: atom_id res chain seq x y z
N MET A 1 -10.89 -5.56 -7.20
CA MET A 1 -9.47 -5.76 -7.56
C MET A 1 -9.13 -5.07 -8.86
N GLU A 2 -9.89 -5.24 -9.95
CA GLU A 2 -9.65 -4.51 -11.21
C GLU A 2 -9.61 -2.98 -11.04
N GLU A 3 -10.63 -2.39 -10.39
CA GLU A 3 -10.64 -0.95 -10.09
C GLU A 3 -9.45 -0.48 -9.25
N LEU A 4 -8.94 -1.34 -8.36
CA LEU A 4 -7.79 -1.05 -7.52
C LEU A 4 -6.51 -1.00 -8.37
N PHE A 5 -6.34 -1.96 -9.29
CA PHE A 5 -5.20 -2.02 -10.20
C PHE A 5 -5.22 -0.87 -11.20
N GLU A 6 -6.39 -0.46 -11.68
CA GLU A 6 -6.52 0.71 -12.55
C GLU A 6 -6.07 1.99 -11.84
N LYS A 7 -6.50 2.22 -10.60
CA LYS A 7 -6.03 3.36 -9.79
C LYS A 7 -4.52 3.34 -9.55
N VAL A 8 -3.95 2.16 -9.27
CA VAL A 8 -2.50 2.02 -9.13
C VAL A 8 -1.79 2.41 -10.42
N ARG A 9 -2.29 1.97 -11.58
CA ARG A 9 -1.73 2.34 -12.88
C ARG A 9 -1.80 3.84 -13.11
N GLU A 10 -2.90 4.49 -12.77
CA GLU A 10 -3.06 5.95 -12.92
C GLU A 10 -2.11 6.75 -12.01
N GLU A 11 -1.95 6.34 -10.75
CA GLU A 11 -1.19 7.10 -9.76
C GLU A 11 0.32 6.82 -9.74
N TYR A 12 0.71 5.61 -10.17
CA TYR A 12 2.09 5.12 -10.11
C TYR A 12 2.65 4.69 -11.47
N GLY A 13 1.83 4.56 -12.51
CA GLY A 13 2.29 4.05 -13.81
C GLY A 13 2.68 2.57 -13.78
N ILE A 14 2.29 1.83 -12.75
CA ILE A 14 2.61 0.41 -12.56
C ILE A 14 1.37 -0.42 -12.87
N GLU A 15 1.52 -1.41 -13.74
CA GLU A 15 0.43 -2.32 -14.13
C GLU A 15 0.52 -3.61 -13.32
N ILE A 16 -0.54 -3.90 -12.54
CA ILE A 16 -0.70 -5.16 -11.81
C ILE A 16 -1.62 -6.06 -12.64
N ASN A 17 -1.10 -7.19 -13.13
CA ASN A 17 -1.85 -8.03 -14.05
C ASN A 17 -2.96 -8.84 -13.36
N ASP A 18 -2.67 -9.37 -12.17
CA ASP A 18 -3.60 -10.19 -11.38
C ASP A 18 -3.18 -10.25 -9.90
N GLU A 19 -3.96 -10.98 -9.09
CA GLU A 19 -3.73 -11.15 -7.64
C GLU A 19 -2.49 -12.00 -7.28
N SER A 20 -1.75 -12.51 -8.27
CA SER A 20 -0.49 -13.22 -8.10
C SER A 20 0.73 -12.43 -8.59
N ASP A 21 0.54 -11.26 -9.21
CA ASP A 21 1.61 -10.41 -9.75
C ASP A 21 2.37 -9.64 -8.65
N MET A 22 3.06 -10.40 -7.81
CA MET A 22 3.88 -9.86 -6.73
C MET A 22 5.08 -9.05 -7.27
N THR A 23 5.52 -9.32 -8.50
CA THR A 23 6.66 -8.59 -9.09
C THR A 23 6.31 -7.12 -9.28
N ASN A 24 5.17 -6.82 -9.91
CA ASN A 24 4.74 -5.43 -10.07
C ASN A 24 4.21 -4.85 -8.76
N ALA A 25 3.57 -5.64 -7.90
CA ALA A 25 3.20 -5.16 -6.56
C ALA A 25 4.43 -4.72 -5.75
N TRP A 26 5.55 -5.46 -5.82
CA TRP A 26 6.78 -5.10 -5.12
C TRP A 26 7.39 -3.79 -5.62
N ARG A 27 7.22 -3.44 -6.90
CA ARG A 27 7.66 -2.13 -7.43
C ARG A 27 6.98 -0.96 -6.73
N LEU A 28 5.74 -1.14 -6.24
CA LEU A 28 5.08 -0.12 -5.41
C LEU A 28 5.81 0.05 -4.07
N ILE A 29 6.21 -1.05 -3.44
CA ILE A 29 7.00 -1.03 -2.19
C ILE A 29 8.32 -0.30 -2.41
N GLU A 30 9.00 -0.54 -3.54
CA GLU A 30 10.23 0.16 -3.88
C GLU A 30 9.99 1.66 -4.10
N ALA A 31 8.92 2.04 -4.80
CA ALA A 31 8.56 3.44 -4.99
C ALA A 31 8.23 4.15 -3.66
N LEU A 32 7.55 3.48 -2.72
CA LEU A 32 7.30 4.00 -1.38
C LEU A 32 8.61 4.16 -0.60
N LYS A 33 9.49 3.16 -0.65
CA LYS A 33 10.82 3.19 -0.01
C LYS A 33 11.68 4.35 -0.51
N GLU A 34 11.70 4.62 -1.81
CA GLU A 34 12.43 5.75 -2.40
C GLU A 34 11.95 7.11 -1.88
N LYS A 35 10.68 7.19 -1.48
CA LYS A 35 10.09 8.38 -0.84
C LYS A 35 10.29 8.43 0.68
N GLY A 36 11.02 7.48 1.26
CA GLY A 36 11.31 7.44 2.69
C GLY A 36 10.28 6.68 3.55
N TRP A 37 9.29 6.03 2.93
CA TRP A 37 8.34 5.20 3.66
C TRP A 37 8.95 3.86 4.06
N VAL A 38 8.64 3.42 5.27
CA VAL A 38 8.90 2.06 5.75
C VAL A 38 7.61 1.27 5.59
N VAL A 39 7.65 0.15 4.88
CA VAL A 39 6.46 -0.72 4.69
C VAL A 39 6.62 -2.00 5.50
N TYR A 40 5.61 -2.32 6.31
CA TYR A 40 5.51 -3.54 7.10
C TYR A 40 4.53 -4.49 6.43
N ILE A 41 4.96 -5.72 6.19
CA ILE A 41 4.11 -6.78 5.64
C ILE A 41 4.09 -7.93 6.65
N ILE A 42 2.89 -8.29 7.12
CA ILE A 42 2.68 -9.41 8.03
C ILE A 42 1.76 -10.41 7.34
N THR A 43 2.27 -11.61 7.15
CA THR A 43 1.52 -12.74 6.61
C THR A 43 1.51 -13.86 7.64
N ALA A 44 0.31 -14.29 8.00
CA ALA A 44 0.04 -15.42 8.88
C ALA A 44 -1.31 -16.04 8.48
N LYS A 45 -1.55 -17.31 8.87
CA LYS A 45 -2.81 -17.98 8.53
C LYS A 45 -4.03 -17.17 9.00
N GLY A 46 -4.81 -16.64 8.05
CA GLY A 46 -5.98 -15.81 8.31
C GLY A 46 -5.68 -14.35 8.69
N ARG A 47 -4.45 -13.88 8.44
CA ARG A 47 -4.01 -12.51 8.72
C ARG A 47 -3.02 -12.05 7.66
N GLU A 48 -3.52 -11.20 6.76
CA GLU A 48 -2.71 -10.48 5.78
C GLU A 48 -2.76 -9.00 6.14
N GLN A 49 -1.62 -8.39 6.44
CA GLN A 49 -1.53 -6.98 6.81
C GLN A 49 -0.41 -6.29 6.07
N VAL A 50 -0.70 -5.06 5.65
CA VAL A 50 0.26 -4.16 5.05
C VAL A 50 0.05 -2.78 5.68
N ASP A 51 1.09 -2.22 6.30
CA ASP A 51 1.08 -0.88 6.87
C ASP A 51 2.31 -0.11 6.39
N ALA A 52 2.26 1.21 6.40
CA ALA A 52 3.38 2.06 6.06
C ALA A 52 3.63 3.10 7.16
N TRP A 53 4.89 3.48 7.36
CA TRP A 53 5.28 4.51 8.33
C TRP A 53 6.26 5.49 7.70
N HIS A 54 6.13 6.77 8.04
CA HIS A 54 7.05 7.82 7.59
C HIS A 54 7.34 8.82 8.71
N PRO A 55 8.56 9.37 8.85
CA PRO A 55 8.91 10.31 9.92
C PRO A 55 8.00 11.54 10.01
N ASN A 56 7.51 12.03 8.86
CA ASN A 56 6.64 13.21 8.80
C ASN A 56 5.15 12.92 9.05
N TYR A 57 4.74 11.66 8.96
CA TYR A 57 3.31 11.28 8.97
C TYR A 57 2.94 10.27 10.06
N GLY A 58 3.91 9.57 10.64
CA GLY A 58 3.65 8.46 11.55
C GLY A 58 3.24 7.18 10.81
N SER A 59 2.56 6.27 11.50
CA SER A 59 1.99 5.05 10.89
C SER A 59 0.70 5.42 10.16
N LEU A 60 0.58 4.95 8.93
CA LEU A 60 -0.48 5.28 8.00
C LEU A 60 -1.85 4.91 8.57
N TYR A 61 -1.97 3.74 9.21
CA TYR A 61 -3.26 3.30 9.75
C TYR A 61 -3.45 3.59 11.25
N ALA A 62 -2.38 3.88 12.00
CA ALA A 62 -2.49 4.24 13.41
C ALA A 62 -3.34 5.50 13.63
N GLN A 63 -3.37 6.43 12.68
CA GLN A 63 -4.20 7.64 12.75
C GLN A 63 -5.71 7.36 12.76
N PHE A 64 -6.14 6.17 12.32
CA PHE A 64 -7.55 5.73 12.33
C PHE A 64 -7.89 4.82 13.51
N GLY A 65 -6.90 4.39 14.30
CA GLY A 65 -7.10 3.37 15.32
C GLY A 65 -7.47 2.00 14.77
N GLU A 66 -7.21 1.75 13.47
CA GLU A 66 -7.54 0.52 12.78
C GLU A 66 -6.32 -0.39 12.58
N ILE A 67 -6.58 -1.69 12.45
CA ILE A 67 -5.58 -2.68 12.08
C ILE A 67 -5.80 -3.03 10.61
N PRO A 68 -4.85 -2.75 9.70
CA PRO A 68 -5.07 -2.87 8.25
C PRO A 68 -5.02 -4.34 7.80
N LEU A 69 -6.16 -5.01 7.92
CA LEU A 69 -6.36 -6.39 7.48
C LEU A 69 -6.90 -6.40 6.05
N PHE A 70 -6.26 -7.19 5.18
CA PHE A 70 -6.63 -7.33 3.78
C PHE A 70 -6.99 -8.78 3.44
N LYS A 71 -7.64 -8.98 2.29
CA LYS A 71 -7.93 -10.33 1.77
C LYS A 71 -6.68 -10.99 1.19
N SER A 72 -5.75 -10.19 0.69
CA SER A 72 -4.45 -10.65 0.18
C SER A 72 -3.35 -9.60 0.40
N ILE A 73 -2.09 -10.03 0.34
CA ILE A 73 -0.95 -9.12 0.41
C ILE A 73 -0.94 -8.15 -0.77
N ILE A 74 -1.32 -8.59 -1.99
CA ILE A 74 -1.35 -7.69 -3.16
C ILE A 74 -2.40 -6.59 -2.97
N GLU A 75 -3.60 -6.94 -2.49
CA GLU A 75 -4.61 -5.93 -2.13
C GLU A 75 -4.04 -4.94 -1.11
N GLY A 76 -3.40 -5.44 -0.05
CA GLY A 76 -2.80 -4.60 0.98
C GLY A 76 -1.72 -3.66 0.46
N ILE A 77 -0.83 -4.14 -0.39
CA ILE A 77 0.22 -3.32 -1.03
C ILE A 77 -0.40 -2.20 -1.86
N CYS A 78 -1.35 -2.54 -2.74
CA CYS A 78 -1.98 -1.58 -3.64
C CYS A 78 -2.78 -0.52 -2.86
N VAL A 79 -3.60 -0.93 -1.89
CA VAL A 79 -4.39 0.00 -1.07
C VAL A 79 -3.48 0.91 -0.24
N THR A 80 -2.47 0.34 0.41
CA THR A 80 -1.49 1.11 1.20
C THR A 80 -0.79 2.15 0.34
N ALA A 81 -0.34 1.77 -0.87
CA ALA A 81 0.32 2.70 -1.79
C ALA A 81 -0.60 3.85 -2.22
N LEU A 82 -1.88 3.57 -2.50
CA LEU A 82 -2.83 4.62 -2.86
C LEU A 82 -3.13 5.56 -1.70
N HIS A 83 -3.32 5.04 -0.49
CA HIS A 83 -3.50 5.87 0.70
C HIS A 83 -2.27 6.74 0.98
N VAL A 84 -1.05 6.21 0.85
CA VAL A 84 0.16 7.02 0.94
C VAL A 84 0.15 8.16 -0.08
N LYS A 85 -0.23 7.87 -1.34
CA LYS A 85 -0.31 8.88 -2.39
C LYS A 85 -1.31 9.98 -2.05
N GLU A 86 -2.47 9.62 -1.53
CA GLU A 86 -3.52 10.55 -1.11
C GLU A 86 -3.04 11.44 0.04
N LEU A 87 -2.40 10.84 1.05
CA LEU A 87 -1.80 11.56 2.17
C LEU A 87 -0.73 12.56 1.70
N GLU A 88 0.13 12.16 0.77
CA GLU A 88 1.17 13.03 0.20
C GLU A 88 0.57 14.21 -0.56
N LYS A 89 -0.55 14.02 -1.27
CA LYS A 89 -1.24 15.07 -2.04
C LYS A 89 -1.94 16.07 -1.13
N ASN A 90 -2.63 15.58 -0.10
CA ASN A 90 -3.57 16.39 0.69
C ASN A 90 -3.01 16.82 2.05
N GLY A 91 -1.90 16.21 2.50
CA GLY A 91 -1.35 16.39 3.85
C GLY A 91 -2.16 15.70 4.95
N THR A 92 -3.32 15.14 4.61
CA THR A 92 -4.19 14.30 5.43
C THR A 92 -4.77 13.19 4.55
N LEU A 93 -5.11 12.07 5.17
CA LEU A 93 -6.08 11.14 4.58
C LEU A 93 -7.49 11.59 4.92
#